data_AF-A0A6A3NJL2-F1
#
_entry.id   AF-A0A6A3NJL2-F1
#
_cell.length_a   1.000
_cell.length_b   1.000
_cell.length_c   1.000
_cell.angle_alpha   90.00
_cell.angle_beta   90.00
_cell.angle_gamma   90.00
#
_symmetry.space_group_name_H-M   'P 1'
#
loop_
_entity.id
_entity.type
_entity.pdbx_description
1 polymer ?
#
loop_
_entity_poly.entity_id
_entity_poly.type
_entity_poly.pdbx_seq_one_letter_code
_entity_poly.pdbx_strand_id
1 'polypeptide(L)'
;MLGREVGIYEQGRQQIKVRCKVLLSSGTPEMLKVDMVTLVELTHREARITDLSLHDLMIERAARQQQYYLMQAVMKNAPGPRSKETHAVSVNTYQRPAKYD
;
A
#
# COMPACT_ATOMS: atom_id res chain seq x y z
N MET A 1 -3.05 -21.39 -46.13
CA MET A 1 -3.35 -21.97 -44.79
C MET A 1 -3.13 -21.00 -43.62
N LEU A 2 -2.80 -19.72 -43.85
CA LEU A 2 -2.49 -18.72 -42.80
C LEU A 2 -3.70 -18.24 -41.98
N GLY A 3 -4.92 -18.32 -42.53
CA GLY A 3 -6.13 -17.80 -41.85
C GLY A 3 -6.55 -18.58 -40.60
N ARG A 4 -6.14 -19.86 -40.49
CA ARG A 4 -6.53 -20.71 -39.36
C ARG A 4 -5.66 -20.48 -38.12
N GLU A 5 -4.37 -20.18 -38.32
CA GLU A 5 -3.42 -19.86 -37.23
C GLU A 5 -3.69 -18.47 -36.62
N VAL A 6 -4.04 -17.49 -37.45
CA VAL A 6 -4.45 -16.15 -36.99
C VAL A 6 -5.70 -16.23 -36.11
N GLY A 7 -6.68 -17.07 -36.47
CA GLY A 7 -7.89 -17.28 -35.68
C GLY A 7 -7.62 -17.91 -34.30
N ILE A 8 -6.71 -18.88 -34.22
CA ILE A 8 -6.32 -19.52 -32.95
C ILE A 8 -5.60 -18.52 -32.03
N TYR A 9 -4.72 -17.70 -32.61
CA TYR A 9 -3.96 -16.70 -31.85
C TYR A 9 -4.84 -15.58 -31.28
N GLU A 10 -5.80 -15.07 -32.07
CA GLU A 10 -6.77 -14.08 -31.61
C GLU A 10 -7.72 -14.65 -30.55
N GLN A 11 -8.16 -15.91 -30.69
CA GLN A 11 -8.96 -16.59 -29.67
C GLN A 11 -8.17 -16.76 -28.35
N GLY A 12 -6.89 -17.13 -28.43
CA GLY A 12 -6.00 -17.22 -27.26
C GLY A 12 -5.82 -15.88 -26.55
N ARG A 13 -5.60 -14.79 -27.30
CA ARG A 13 -5.52 -13.43 -26.75
C ARG A 13 -6.80 -13.02 -26.04
N GLN A 14 -7.95 -13.32 -26.61
CA GLN A 14 -9.23 -12.98 -26.00
C GLN A 14 -9.49 -13.76 -24.72
N GLN A 15 -9.08 -15.04 -24.66
CA GLN A 15 -9.14 -15.84 -23.43
C GLN A 15 -8.26 -15.26 -22.32
N ILE A 16 -7.02 -14.88 -22.63
CA ILE A 16 -6.10 -14.24 -21.68
C ILE A 16 -6.70 -12.94 -21.15
N LYS A 17 -7.24 -12.09 -22.03
CA LYS A 17 -7.89 -10.84 -21.62
C LYS A 17 -9.05 -11.06 -20.64
N VAL A 18 -9.86 -12.10 -20.85
CA VAL A 18 -10.95 -12.46 -19.93
C VAL A 18 -10.38 -12.92 -18.58
N ARG A 19 -9.34 -13.76 -18.59
CA ARG A 19 -8.67 -14.23 -17.36
C ARG A 19 -8.06 -13.08 -16.57
N CYS A 20 -7.29 -12.19 -17.21
CA CYS A 20 -6.76 -10.97 -16.60
C CYS A 20 -7.86 -10.13 -15.93
N LYS A 21 -9.01 -9.97 -16.60
CA LYS A 21 -10.14 -9.21 -16.06
C LYS A 21 -10.72 -9.86 -14.80
N VAL A 22 -10.87 -11.19 -14.80
CA VAL A 22 -11.35 -11.94 -13.62
C VAL A 22 -10.36 -11.77 -12.46
N LEU A 23 -9.06 -11.96 -12.70
CA LEU A 23 -8.01 -11.85 -11.69
C LEU A 23 -7.96 -10.46 -11.05
N LEU A 24 -8.09 -9.41 -11.86
CA LEU A 24 -8.21 -8.03 -11.36
C LEU A 24 -9.45 -7.87 -10.48
N SER A 25 -10.60 -8.40 -10.91
CA SER A 25 -11.86 -8.26 -10.17
C SER A 25 -11.93 -9.06 -8.86
N SER A 26 -11.14 -10.13 -8.73
CA SER A 26 -11.08 -10.99 -7.55
C SER A 26 -10.12 -10.50 -6.47
N GLY A 27 -9.39 -9.42 -6.71
CA GLY A 27 -8.40 -8.90 -5.77
C GLY A 27 -9.01 -8.52 -4.42
N THR A 28 -8.44 -9.05 -3.33
CA THR A 28 -8.75 -8.67 -1.95
C THR A 28 -7.46 -8.24 -1.26
N PRO A 29 -7.46 -7.17 -0.44
CA PRO A 29 -8.58 -6.30 -0.07
C PRO A 29 -9.05 -5.37 -1.20
N GLU A 30 -10.26 -4.78 -1.06
CA GLU A 30 -10.91 -3.92 -2.09
C GLU A 30 -10.00 -2.79 -2.60
N MET A 31 -9.19 -2.22 -1.70
CA MET A 31 -8.26 -1.15 -2.06
C MET A 31 -7.14 -1.62 -2.99
N LEU A 32 -6.68 -2.88 -2.84
CA LEU A 32 -5.70 -3.48 -3.76
C LEU A 32 -6.31 -3.66 -5.15
N LYS A 33 -7.59 -4.05 -5.22
CA LYS A 33 -8.31 -4.16 -6.50
C LYS A 33 -8.38 -2.83 -7.23
N VAL A 34 -8.77 -1.75 -6.54
CA VAL A 34 -8.85 -0.41 -7.14
C VAL A 34 -7.48 0.07 -7.61
N ASP A 35 -6.43 -0.12 -6.80
CA ASP A 35 -5.05 0.23 -7.17
C ASP A 35 -4.61 -0.55 -8.41
N MET A 36 -4.80 -1.88 -8.43
CA MET A 36 -4.43 -2.75 -9.56
C MET A 36 -5.15 -2.38 -10.86
N VAL A 37 -6.45 -2.11 -10.81
CA VAL A 37 -7.22 -1.68 -12.00
C VAL A 37 -6.65 -0.36 -12.55
N THR A 38 -6.44 0.61 -11.66
CA THR A 38 -5.88 1.93 -12.03
C THR A 38 -4.48 1.79 -12.63
N LEU A 39 -3.64 0.97 -12.02
CA LEU A 39 -2.26 0.76 -12.47
C LEU A 39 -2.19 0.12 -13.85
N VAL A 40 -3.02 -0.88 -14.10
CA VAL A 40 -3.08 -1.56 -15.41
C VAL A 40 -3.64 -0.63 -16.48
N GLU A 41 -4.57 0.27 -16.16
CA GLU A 41 -5.16 1.20 -17.13
C GLU A 41 -4.22 2.34 -17.53
N LEU A 42 -3.46 2.86 -16.55
CA LEU A 42 -2.66 4.07 -16.72
C LEU A 42 -1.20 3.79 -17.11
N THR A 43 -0.56 2.77 -16.52
CA THR A 43 0.90 2.60 -16.63
C THR A 43 1.33 1.23 -17.15
N HIS A 44 0.55 0.17 -16.94
CA HIS A 44 0.93 -1.20 -17.30
C HIS A 44 -0.10 -1.88 -18.20
N ARG A 45 -0.45 -1.22 -19.31
CA ARG A 45 -1.43 -1.74 -20.28
C ARG A 45 -1.07 -3.12 -20.83
N GLU A 46 0.22 -3.45 -20.89
CA GLU A 46 0.73 -4.74 -21.36
C GLU A 46 0.37 -5.90 -20.42
N ALA A 47 0.12 -5.62 -19.14
CA ALA A 47 -0.38 -6.61 -18.18
C ALA A 47 -1.83 -7.07 -18.50
N ARG A 48 -2.54 -6.40 -19.42
CA ARG A 48 -3.84 -6.90 -19.95
C ARG A 48 -3.69 -8.02 -20.96
N ILE A 49 -2.48 -8.23 -21.47
CA ILE A 49 -2.20 -9.08 -22.63
C ILE A 49 -1.44 -10.35 -22.19
N THR A 50 -0.86 -10.36 -20.99
CA THR A 50 -0.11 -11.48 -20.44
C THR A 50 -0.50 -11.74 -18.99
N ASP A 51 -1.05 -12.93 -18.72
CA ASP A 51 -1.43 -13.34 -17.35
C ASP A 51 -0.22 -13.35 -16.38
N LEU A 52 0.98 -13.67 -16.88
CA LEU A 52 2.22 -13.70 -16.08
C LEU A 52 2.63 -12.30 -15.59
N SER A 53 2.64 -11.30 -16.46
CA SER A 53 3.01 -9.94 -16.09
C SER A 53 1.97 -9.31 -15.15
N LEU A 54 0.70 -9.66 -15.32
CA LEU A 54 -0.33 -9.28 -14.36
C LEU A 54 -0.12 -9.91 -12.98
N HIS A 55 0.21 -11.20 -12.94
CA HIS A 55 0.46 -11.91 -11.69
C HIS A 55 1.64 -11.31 -10.92
N ASP A 56 2.77 -11.09 -11.59
CA ASP A 56 3.96 -10.50 -10.95
C ASP A 56 3.66 -9.10 -10.40
N LEU A 57 2.90 -8.32 -11.17
CA LEU A 57 2.45 -6.99 -10.74
C LEU A 57 1.54 -7.05 -9.50
N MET A 58 0.61 -8.01 -9.45
CA MET A 58 -0.26 -8.24 -8.29
C MET A 58 0.55 -8.58 -7.03
N ILE A 59 1.56 -9.45 -7.16
CA ILE A 59 2.44 -9.81 -6.04
C ILE A 59 3.20 -8.58 -5.54
N GLU A 60 3.85 -7.82 -6.43
CA GLU A 60 4.61 -6.65 -6.02
C GLU A 60 3.74 -5.59 -5.34
N ARG A 61 2.50 -5.40 -5.80
CA ARG A 61 1.57 -4.43 -5.22
C ARG A 61 1.06 -4.88 -3.86
N ALA A 62 0.69 -6.16 -3.72
CA ALA A 62 0.31 -6.74 -2.45
C ALA A 62 1.44 -6.64 -1.41
N ALA A 63 2.68 -6.97 -1.81
CA ALA A 63 3.84 -6.90 -0.94
C ALA A 63 4.12 -5.47 -0.46
N ARG A 64 4.09 -4.48 -1.35
CA ARG A 64 4.25 -3.06 -0.99
C ARG A 64 3.16 -2.59 -0.03
N GLN A 65 1.91 -2.97 -0.29
CA GLN A 65 0.79 -2.62 0.59
C GLN A 65 0.95 -3.24 1.99
N GLN A 66 1.37 -4.50 2.05
CA GLN A 66 1.66 -5.18 3.32
C GLN A 66 2.80 -4.50 4.09
N GLN A 67 3.90 -4.15 3.41
CA GLN A 67 5.02 -3.42 4.01
C GLN A 67 4.58 -2.07 4.58
N TYR A 68 3.74 -1.32 3.86
CA TYR A 68 3.20 -0.06 4.33
C TYR A 68 2.36 -0.21 5.61
N TYR A 69 1.49 -1.22 5.68
CA TYR A 69 0.70 -1.49 6.87
C TYR A 69 1.54 -1.95 8.06
N LEU A 70 2.54 -2.81 7.82
CA LEU A 70 3.48 -3.22 8.87
C LEU A 70 4.24 -2.01 9.43
N MET A 71 4.75 -1.14 8.56
CA MET A 71 5.45 0.07 8.98
C MET A 71 4.55 1.00 9.80
N GLN A 72 3.30 1.23 9.36
CA GLN A 72 2.34 2.02 10.14
C GLN A 72 2.05 1.42 11.51
N ALA A 73 1.89 0.09 11.59
CA ALA A 73 1.65 -0.59 12.86
C ALA A 73 2.86 -0.42 13.81
N VAL A 74 4.09 -0.51 13.29
CA VAL A 74 5.31 -0.25 14.07
C VAL A 74 5.36 1.18 14.57
N MET A 75 5.07 2.17 13.71
CA MET A 75 5.08 3.59 14.10
C MET A 75 4.02 3.91 15.15
N LYS A 76 2.82 3.32 15.06
CA LYS A 76 1.75 3.53 16.03
C LYS A 76 2.05 2.91 17.39
N ASN A 77 2.81 1.81 17.42
CA ASN A 77 3.22 1.12 18.64
C ASN A 77 4.59 1.58 19.15
N ALA A 78 5.24 2.54 18.47
CA ALA A 78 6.48 3.09 18.95
C ALA A 78 6.21 3.81 20.28
N PRO A 79 6.94 3.47 21.37
CA PRO A 79 6.81 4.23 22.60
C PRO A 79 7.15 5.68 22.28
N GLY A 80 6.22 6.60 22.55
CA GLY A 80 6.45 8.02 22.38
C GLY A 80 7.74 8.44 23.08
N PRO A 81 8.40 9.53 22.64
CA PRO A 81 9.60 10.01 23.32
C PRO A 81 9.25 10.12 24.80
N ARG A 82 9.92 9.32 25.64
CA ARG A 82 9.78 9.43 27.09
C ARG A 82 10.23 10.84 27.41
N SER A 83 9.28 11.74 27.61
CA SER A 83 9.53 12.98 28.31
C SER A 83 10.15 12.52 29.62
N LYS A 84 11.46 12.72 29.76
CA LYS A 84 12.09 12.65 31.06
C LYS A 84 11.42 13.78 31.83
N GLU A 85 10.38 13.42 32.57
CA GLU A 85 9.79 14.27 33.57
C GLU A 85 10.91 14.45 34.60
N THR A 86 11.72 15.48 34.36
CA THR A 86 12.65 16.00 35.35
C THR A 86 11.78 16.31 36.54
N HIS A 87 11.90 15.50 37.60
CA HIS A 87 11.31 15.78 38.89
C HIS A 87 11.75 17.20 39.29
N ALA A 88 10.90 18.18 38.99
CA ALA A 88 11.00 19.50 39.55
C ALA A 88 10.63 19.32 41.02
N VAL A 89 11.68 19.24 41.85
CA VAL A 89 11.60 19.33 43.29
C VAL A 89 10.66 20.49 43.61
N SER A 90 9.53 20.15 44.23
CA SER A 90 8.62 21.11 44.86
C SER A 90 9.37 21.83 45.97
N VAL A 91 10.07 22.91 45.64
CA VAL A 91 10.54 23.88 46.63
C VAL A 91 9.38 24.82 46.93
N ASN A 92 8.47 24.35 47.78
CA ASN A 92 7.90 25.28 48.74
C ASN A 92 9.07 25.65 49.65
N THR A 93 9.36 26.94 49.82
CA THR A 93 9.16 27.67 51.09
C THR A 93 9.83 29.06 51.03
N TYR A 94 9.21 29.99 51.77
CA TYR A 94 9.73 31.26 52.32
C TYR A 94 9.51 32.56 51.51
N GLN A 95 8.37 33.19 51.85
CA GLN A 95 8.19 34.61 52.20
C GLN A 95 9.30 35.59 51.77
N ARG A 96 8.90 36.55 50.94
CA ARG A 96 9.63 37.78 50.67
C ARG A 96 9.11 38.90 51.58
N PRO A 97 9.93 39.48 52.47
CA PRO A 97 9.65 40.81 53.01
C PRO A 97 10.52 41.87 52.33
N ALA A 98 10.20 43.12 52.66
CA ALA A 98 10.88 44.38 52.36
C ALA A 98 10.48 45.10 51.05
N LYS A 99 9.67 46.14 51.24
CA LYS A 99 9.76 47.39 50.49
C LYS A 99 9.97 48.52 51.50
N TYR A 100 11.12 49.17 51.41
CA TYR A 100 11.34 50.54 51.88
C TYR A 100 11.45 51.39 50.61
N ASP A 101 10.58 52.38 50.50
CA ASP A 101 10.86 53.80 50.20
C ASP A 101 9.52 54.57 50.29
#